data_AF-A0A1V3RGJ0-F1
#
_entry.id   AF-A0A1V3RGJ0-F1
#
_cell.length_a   1.000
_cell.length_b   1.000
_cell.length_c   1.000
_cell.angle_alpha   90.00
_cell.angle_beta   90.00
_cell.angle_gamma   90.00
#
_symmetry.space_group_name_H-M   'P 1'
#
loop_
_entity.id
_entity.type
_entity.pdbx_description
1 polymer ?
#
loop_
_entity_poly.entity_id
_entity_poly.type
_entity_poly.pdbx_seq_one_letter_code
_entity_poly.pdbx_strand_id
1 'polypeptide(L)'
;MDSEQQIFCGNCNQKLQILSEPCESCGSVKKNIVLELVDKFEFELKDCLDGKVINPSLRSKDKMREKFTFGASQSANGDWAEKTRIINRDKDYYFEEVKNSKGEIIHHSEEKLSDHKGHGTDKFNNPTSH
;
A
#
# COMPACT_ATOMS: atom_id res chain seq x y z
N MET A 1 24.35 -2.02 -8.73
CA MET A 1 25.16 -2.39 -7.56
C MET A 1 26.39 -1.52 -7.61
N ASP A 2 26.37 -0.38 -6.95
CA ASP A 2 27.55 0.47 -6.79
C ASP A 2 28.27 -0.03 -5.55
N SER A 3 29.35 -0.78 -5.75
CA SER A 3 30.20 -1.24 -4.65
C SER A 3 31.38 -0.29 -4.52
N GLU A 4 31.42 0.49 -3.44
CA GLU A 4 32.64 1.19 -3.07
C GLU A 4 33.62 0.20 -2.43
N GLN A 5 34.70 -0.11 -3.15
CA GLN A 5 35.80 -0.92 -2.62
C GLN A 5 36.85 0.00 -1.99
N GLN A 6 37.21 -0.27 -0.74
CA GLN A 6 38.31 0.40 -0.07
C GLN A 6 39.42 -0.58 0.27
N ILE A 7 40.67 -0.18 0.04
CA ILE A 7 41.85 -1.03 0.23
C ILE A 7 42.77 -0.35 1.23
N PHE A 8 43.22 -1.09 2.23
CA PHE A 8 44.14 -0.63 3.26
C PHE A 8 45.34 -1.55 3.39
N CYS A 9 46.49 -1.01 3.79
CA CYS A 9 47.65 -1.81 4.16
C CYS A 9 47.34 -2.61 5.43
N GLY A 10 47.53 -3.92 5.40
CA GLY A 10 47.27 -4.81 6.54
C GLY A 10 48.27 -4.68 7.70
N ASN A 11 49.28 -3.81 7.59
CA ASN A 11 50.29 -3.58 8.63
C ASN A 11 50.19 -2.17 9.25
N CYS A 12 50.20 -1.12 8.43
CA CYS A 12 50.14 0.28 8.91
C CYS A 12 48.77 0.95 8.72
N ASN A 13 47.78 0.23 8.17
CA ASN A 13 46.41 0.68 7.94
C ASN A 13 46.25 1.90 7.00
N GLN A 14 47.29 2.27 6.26
CA GLN A 14 47.21 3.34 5.27
C GLN A 14 46.32 2.92 4.09
N LYS A 15 45.45 3.84 3.64
CA LYS A 15 44.63 3.64 2.44
C LYS A 15 45.51 3.54 1.20
N LEU A 16 45.27 2.52 0.38
CA LEU A 16 46.02 2.23 -0.83
C LEU A 16 45.18 2.57 -2.05
N GLN A 17 45.82 3.17 -3.06
CA GLN A 17 45.23 3.48 -4.36
C GLN A 17 45.27 2.26 -5.30
N ILE A 18 46.32 1.44 -5.18
CA ILE A 18 46.63 0.34 -6.11
C ILE A 18 46.79 -0.95 -5.30
N LEU A 19 46.10 -2.02 -5.71
CA LEU A 19 46.08 -3.31 -5.00
C LEU A 19 47.40 -4.09 -5.16
N SER A 20 48.02 -4.02 -6.34
CA SER A 20 49.15 -4.85 -6.76
C SER A 20 50.49 -4.44 -6.16
N GLU A 21 50.59 -3.27 -5.54
CA GLU A 21 51.86 -2.73 -5.07
C GLU A 21 52.04 -2.93 -3.56
N PRO A 22 53.28 -3.15 -3.09
CA PRO A 22 53.61 -3.04 -1.67
C PRO A 22 53.22 -1.67 -1.11
N CYS A 23 52.89 -1.60 0.18
CA CYS A 23 52.59 -0.32 0.82
C CYS A 23 53.82 0.62 0.75
N GLU A 24 53.67 1.81 0.19
CA GLU A 24 54.76 2.80 0.08
C GLU A 24 55.34 3.20 1.44
N SER A 25 54.53 3.19 2.50
CA SER A 25 54.96 3.64 3.82
C SER A 25 55.67 2.59 4.67
N CYS A 26 55.41 1.29 4.46
CA CYS A 26 56.02 0.23 5.29
C CYS A 26 56.49 -1.01 4.52
N GLY A 27 56.41 -1.01 3.18
CA GLY A 27 56.82 -2.12 2.32
C GLY A 27 55.95 -3.38 2.41
N SER A 28 54.88 -3.38 3.23
CA SER A 28 54.08 -4.58 3.43
C SER A 28 53.21 -4.94 2.21
N VAL A 29 53.20 -6.22 1.87
CA VAL A 29 52.31 -6.81 0.86
C VAL A 29 50.95 -7.23 1.43
N LYS A 30 50.77 -7.21 2.76
CA LYS A 30 49.48 -7.54 3.39
C LYS A 30 48.44 -6.44 3.08
N LYS A 31 47.22 -6.85 2.73
CA LYS A 31 46.11 -5.96 2.37
C LYS A 31 44.86 -6.33 3.16
N ASN A 32 44.11 -5.33 3.59
CA ASN A 32 42.75 -5.46 4.08
C ASN A 32 41.83 -4.83 3.03
N ILE A 33 40.91 -5.62 2.48
CA ILE A 33 39.94 -5.14 1.49
C ILE A 33 38.60 -5.02 2.22
N VAL A 34 38.06 -3.82 2.25
CA VAL A 34 36.74 -3.53 2.82
C VAL A 34 35.76 -3.48 1.66
N LEU A 35 34.76 -4.35 1.74
CA LEU A 35 33.65 -4.42 0.78
C LEU A 35 32.39 -3.99 1.52
N GLU A 36 31.72 -2.96 1.01
CA GLU A 36 30.39 -2.58 1.48
C GLU A 36 29.34 -3.24 0.58
N LEU A 37 28.47 -4.03 1.20
CA LEU A 37 27.32 -4.64 0.53
C LEU A 37 26.07 -3.87 0.95
N VAL A 38 25.57 -3.04 0.05
CA VAL A 38 24.32 -2.31 0.25
C VAL A 38 23.20 -3.04 -0.47
N ASP A 39 22.22 -3.52 0.28
CA ASP A 39 20.96 -4.01 -0.26
C ASP A 39 19.90 -2.90 -0.15
N LYS A 40 19.18 -2.64 -1.24
CA LYS A 40 18.09 -1.66 -1.27
C LYS A 40 16.80 -2.42 -1.45
N PHE A 41 15.98 -2.43 -0.41
CA PHE A 41 14.65 -3.00 -0.46
C PHE A 41 13.62 -1.90 -0.68
N GLU A 42 12.86 -1.99 -1.77
CA GLU A 42 11.69 -1.15 -2.01
C GLU A 42 10.45 -1.91 -1.55
N PHE A 43 9.65 -1.31 -0.66
CA PHE A 43 8.35 -1.84 -0.28
C PHE A 43 7.25 -0.85 -0.66
N GLU A 44 6.17 -1.39 -1.21
CA GLU A 44 4.94 -0.64 -1.47
C GLU A 44 4.01 -0.82 -0.28
N LEU A 45 3.71 0.26 0.44
CA LEU A 45 2.72 0.26 1.52
C LEU A 45 1.32 0.44 0.92
N LYS A 46 0.43 -0.50 1.21
CA LYS A 46 -0.99 -0.44 0.83
C LYS A 46 -1.82 -0.31 2.10
N ASP A 47 -2.57 0.78 2.19
CA ASP A 47 -3.40 1.09 3.36
C ASP A 47 -4.85 1.32 2.94
N CYS A 48 -5.78 1.07 3.87
CA CYS A 48 -7.20 1.24 3.68
C CYS A 48 -7.83 1.81 4.96
N LEU A 49 -8.52 2.93 4.82
CA LEU A 49 -9.31 3.55 5.88
C LEU A 49 -10.77 3.12 5.75
N ASP A 50 -11.26 2.39 6.75
CA ASP A 50 -12.66 2.02 6.89
C ASP A 50 -13.29 2.71 8.11
N GLY A 51 -14.43 3.37 7.89
CA GLY A 51 -15.13 4.09 8.95
C GLY A 51 -16.64 4.03 8.83
N LYS A 52 -17.31 4.32 9.95
CA LYS A 52 -18.77 4.41 10.01
C LYS A 52 -19.23 5.44 11.04
N VAL A 53 -20.29 6.16 10.72
CA VAL A 53 -21.02 7.03 11.64
C VAL A 53 -22.26 6.28 12.12
N ILE A 54 -22.44 6.24 13.43
CA ILE A 54 -23.53 5.51 14.09
C ILE A 54 -24.36 6.49 14.92
N ASN A 55 -25.69 6.47 14.74
CA ASN A 55 -26.64 7.06 15.64
C ASN A 55 -27.13 5.99 16.66
N PRO A 56 -26.74 6.07 17.94
CA PRO A 56 -27.07 5.05 18.93
C PRO A 56 -28.54 5.04 19.34
N SER A 57 -29.30 6.12 19.09
CA SER A 57 -30.72 6.22 19.47
C SER A 57 -31.66 5.44 18.53
N LEU A 58 -31.17 4.99 17.37
CA LEU A 58 -31.95 4.23 16.40
C LEU A 58 -31.91 2.72 16.67
N ARG A 59 -32.85 1.98 16.05
CA ARG A 59 -32.87 0.51 16.09
C ARG A 59 -31.64 -0.05 15.37
N SER A 60 -31.16 -1.22 15.81
CA SER A 60 -29.88 -1.84 15.38
C SER A 60 -29.57 -1.66 13.88
N LYS A 61 -30.49 -2.08 13.00
CA LYS A 61 -30.32 -2.02 11.54
C LYS A 61 -30.21 -0.59 10.98
N ASP A 62 -30.76 0.41 11.67
CA ASP A 62 -30.87 1.81 11.24
C ASP A 62 -29.79 2.70 11.87
N LYS A 63 -29.02 2.17 12.83
CA LYS A 63 -28.00 2.93 13.57
C LYS A 63 -26.90 3.46 12.67
N MET A 64 -26.41 2.66 11.72
CA MET A 64 -25.40 3.14 10.76
C MET A 64 -26.05 4.22 9.87
N ARG A 65 -25.50 5.43 9.91
CA ARG A 65 -25.93 6.57 9.09
C ARG A 65 -25.00 6.80 7.92
N GLU A 66 -23.71 6.58 8.14
CA GLU A 66 -22.71 6.66 7.10
C GLU A 66 -21.71 5.51 7.22
N LYS A 67 -21.25 4.98 6.10
CA LYS A 67 -20.10 4.08 6.00
C LYS A 67 -19.22 4.55 4.86
N PHE A 68 -17.92 4.63 5.10
CA PHE A 68 -16.95 4.98 4.08
C PHE A 68 -15.76 4.04 4.09
N THR A 69 -15.16 3.88 2.91
CA THR A 69 -13.95 3.09 2.65
C THR A 69 -13.09 3.88 1.68
N PHE A 70 -11.82 4.10 2.00
CA PHE A 70 -10.85 4.80 1.14
C PHE A 70 -9.51 4.07 1.14
N GLY A 71 -8.97 3.77 -0.03
CA GLY A 71 -7.61 3.26 -0.18
C GLY A 71 -7.54 1.89 -0.86
N ALA A 72 -6.47 1.15 -0.58
CA ALA A 72 -6.14 -0.09 -1.27
C ALA A 72 -7.15 -1.21 -0.96
N SER A 73 -7.61 -1.87 -2.02
CA SER A 73 -8.49 -3.03 -1.96
C SER A 73 -7.96 -4.10 -2.90
N GLN A 74 -7.99 -5.35 -2.45
CA GLN A 74 -7.60 -6.49 -3.27
C GLN A 74 -8.84 -7.19 -3.83
N SER A 75 -8.84 -7.45 -5.13
CA SER A 75 -9.88 -8.25 -5.79
C SER A 75 -9.77 -9.71 -5.39
N ALA A 76 -10.83 -10.49 -5.65
CA ALA A 76 -10.81 -11.94 -5.41
C ALA A 76 -9.74 -12.67 -6.25
N ASN A 77 -9.29 -12.07 -7.35
CA ASN A 77 -8.25 -12.62 -8.23
C ASN A 77 -6.83 -12.20 -7.79
N GLY A 78 -6.70 -11.41 -6.72
CA GLY A 78 -5.42 -10.94 -6.18
C GLY A 78 -4.95 -9.59 -6.70
N ASP A 79 -5.65 -9.00 -7.69
CA ASP A 79 -5.31 -7.70 -8.25
C ASP A 79 -5.59 -6.57 -7.25
N TRP A 80 -4.66 -5.63 -7.16
CA TRP A 80 -4.81 -4.44 -6.33
C TRP A 80 -5.53 -3.32 -7.08
N ALA A 81 -6.42 -2.64 -6.36
CA ALA A 81 -7.16 -1.48 -6.82
C ALA A 81 -7.21 -0.42 -5.72
N GLU A 82 -7.38 0.83 -6.10
CA GLU A 82 -7.76 1.90 -5.17
C GLU A 82 -9.28 2.01 -5.16
N LYS A 83 -9.87 1.97 -3.97
CA LYS A 83 -11.31 1.97 -3.77
C LYS A 83 -11.73 3.16 -2.93
N THR A 84 -12.71 3.90 -3.43
CA THR A 84 -13.49 4.87 -2.66
C THR A 84 -14.93 4.40 -2.62
N ARG A 85 -15.51 4.27 -1.43
CA ARG A 85 -16.94 3.97 -1.26
C ARG A 85 -17.54 4.85 -0.18
N ILE A 86 -18.71 5.42 -0.43
CA ILE A 86 -19.50 6.19 0.53
C ILE A 86 -20.94 5.68 0.47
N ILE A 87 -21.48 5.33 1.63
CA ILE A 87 -22.89 5.01 1.83
C ILE A 87 -23.41 5.98 2.86
N ASN A 88 -24.33 6.87 2.48
CA ASN A 88 -24.93 7.83 3.40
C ASN A 88 -26.46 7.68 3.39
N ARG A 89 -27.01 7.17 4.49
CA ARG A 89 -28.45 6.95 4.67
C ARG A 89 -29.23 8.22 5.01
N ASP A 90 -28.57 9.24 5.55
CA ASP A 90 -29.22 10.52 5.84
C ASP A 90 -29.48 11.31 4.56
N LYS A 91 -28.60 11.18 3.58
CA LYS A 91 -28.68 11.86 2.28
C LYS A 91 -29.22 10.99 1.15
N ASP A 92 -29.60 9.74 1.45
CA ASP A 92 -30.01 8.74 0.45
C ASP A 92 -29.00 8.62 -0.71
N TYR A 93 -27.72 8.48 -0.37
CA TYR A 93 -26.61 8.61 -1.32
C TYR A 93 -25.69 7.38 -1.29
N TYR A 94 -25.37 6.88 -2.48
CA TYR A 94 -24.38 5.85 -2.73
C TYR A 94 -23.33 6.36 -3.72
N PHE A 95 -22.06 6.14 -3.37
CA PHE A 95 -20.93 6.37 -4.26
C PHE A 95 -19.95 5.21 -4.16
N GLU A 96 -19.48 4.74 -5.30
CA GLU A 96 -18.38 3.80 -5.39
C GLU A 96 -17.54 4.11 -6.62
N GLU A 97 -16.23 4.24 -6.42
CA GLU A 97 -15.24 4.38 -7.47
C GLU A 97 -14.11 3.39 -7.20
N VAL A 98 -13.70 2.65 -8.24
CA VAL A 98 -12.58 1.72 -8.18
C VAL A 98 -11.64 2.03 -9.33
N LYS A 99 -10.36 2.25 -8.99
CA LYS A 99 -9.27 2.49 -9.94
C LYS A 99 -8.31 1.31 -9.94
N ASN A 100 -7.83 0.91 -11.12
CA ASN A 100 -6.79 -0.09 -11.22
C ASN A 100 -5.41 0.47 -10.79
N SER A 101 -4.37 -0.36 -10.82
CA SER A 101 -3.00 0.05 -10.49
C SER A 101 -2.40 1.14 -11.38
N LYS A 102 -3.01 1.42 -12.54
CA LYS A 102 -2.62 2.51 -13.44
C LYS A 102 -3.38 3.82 -13.16
N GLY A 103 -4.33 3.80 -12.21
CA GLY A 103 -5.21 4.93 -11.91
C GLY A 103 -6.43 5.03 -12.83
N GLU A 104 -6.66 4.07 -13.72
CA GLU A 104 -7.82 4.07 -14.60
C GLU A 104 -9.06 3.62 -13.83
N ILE A 105 -10.17 4.36 -13.96
CA ILE A 105 -11.44 4.00 -13.34
C ILE A 105 -12.00 2.75 -14.05
N ILE A 106 -12.10 1.65 -13.30
CA ILE A 106 -12.66 0.38 -13.77
C ILE A 106 -14.08 0.13 -13.26
N HIS A 107 -14.53 0.90 -12.27
CA HIS A 107 -15.90 0.91 -11.79
C HIS A 107 -16.26 2.29 -11.23
N HIS A 108 -17.44 2.78 -11.56
CA HIS A 108 -18.00 4.01 -11.02
C HIS A 108 -19.52 3.86 -10.90
N SER A 109 -20.06 4.15 -9.73
CA SER A 109 -21.49 4.27 -9.47
C SER A 109 -21.73 5.44 -8.53
N GLU A 110 -22.61 6.35 -8.92
CA GLU A 110 -23.09 7.46 -8.11
C GLU A 110 -24.60 7.55 -8.29
N GLU A 111 -25.34 7.14 -7.27
CA GLU A 111 -26.79 7.01 -7.34
C GLU A 111 -27.44 7.16 -5.97
N LYS A 112 -28.78 7.20 -5.95
CA LYS A 112 -29.50 7.17 -4.69
C LYS A 112 -29.34 5.82 -4.02
N LEU A 113 -29.14 5.84 -2.71
CA LEU A 113 -29.03 4.60 -1.95
C LEU A 113 -30.32 3.76 -2.00
N SER A 114 -31.48 4.43 -2.09
CA SER A 114 -32.78 3.80 -2.27
C SER A 114 -32.91 2.95 -3.53
N ASP A 115 -32.14 3.31 -4.56
CA ASP A 115 -32.17 2.69 -5.90
C ASP A 115 -31.12 1.57 -5.97
N HIS A 116 -30.12 1.61 -5.08
CA HIS A 116 -29.07 0.60 -4.91
C HIS A 116 -29.58 -0.65 -4.14
N LYS A 117 -30.68 -1.26 -4.60
CA LYS A 117 -31.29 -2.47 -4.04
C LYS A 117 -30.98 -3.72 -4.84
N GLY A 118 -31.01 -4.88 -4.18
CA GLY A 118 -30.82 -6.17 -4.87
C GLY A 118 -29.36 -6.47 -5.29
N HIS A 119 -28.41 -5.66 -4.83
CA HIS A 119 -26.98 -5.83 -5.07
C HIS A 119 -26.24 -6.20 -3.77
N GLY A 120 -25.07 -6.84 -3.89
CA GLY A 120 -24.21 -7.18 -2.74
C GLY A 120 -24.91 -7.96 -1.61
N THR A 121 -24.86 -7.44 -0.39
CA THR A 121 -25.53 -8.00 0.80
C THR A 121 -27.04 -7.73 0.84
N ASP A 122 -27.56 -6.87 -0.04
CA ASP A 122 -28.98 -6.53 -0.14
C ASP A 122 -29.75 -7.43 -1.11
N LYS A 123 -29.06 -8.37 -1.78
CA LYS A 123 -29.63 -9.38 -2.70
C LYS A 123 -30.80 -10.19 -2.11
N PHE A 124 -30.87 -10.31 -0.78
CA PHE A 124 -31.88 -11.10 -0.09
C PHE A 124 -33.00 -10.26 0.53
N ASN A 125 -32.95 -8.92 0.41
CA ASN A 125 -34.01 -8.03 0.87
C ASN A 125 -35.02 -7.76 -0.25
N ASN A 126 -35.62 -8.81 -0.81
CA ASN A 126 -36.84 -8.62 -1.56
C ASN A 126 -37.96 -8.24 -0.59
N PRO A 127 -38.73 -7.17 -0.81
CA PRO A 127 -40.04 -7.08 -0.20
C PRO A 127 -40.83 -8.26 -0.77
N THR A 128 -41.16 -9.23 0.08
CA THR A 128 -42.21 -10.20 -0.25
C THR A 128 -43.42 -9.41 -0.76
N SER A 129 -43.77 -9.69 -2.00
CA SER A 129 -45.01 -9.25 -2.64
C SER A 129 -46.18 -9.46 -1.68
N HIS A 130 -47.07 -8.46 -1.64
CA HIS A 130 -48.40 -8.56 -1.05
C HIS A 130 -49.15 -9.82 -1.48
#